data_AF-A0A6B3HNS6-F1
#
_entry.id   AF-A0A6B3HNS6-F1
#
_cell.length_a   1.000
_cell.length_b   1.000
_cell.length_c   1.000
_cell.angle_alpha   90.00
_cell.angle_beta   90.00
_cell.angle_gamma   90.00
#
_symmetry.space_group_name_H-M   'P 1'
#
loop_
_entity.id
_entity.type
_entity.pdbx_description
1 polymer ?
#
loop_
_entity_poly.entity_id
_entity_poly.type
_entity_poly.pdbx_seq_one_letter_code
_entity_poly.pdbx_strand_id
1 'polypeptide(L)'
;CLVIAFAALRVLPAHVSRIRAGLDPVGAVGVSFALALLLVPLTMGHVSGWPAWTWVSMALAVPVMVATLYWERALAARGGNPVLVLSLFRSDSFRGGVIAGAAFMLYFGSFMFTLTLLLQSGLKLDPFEAGLMFSPMGVLFTATSMIGGRLTARWGMNALVVSGGVTALGLALLAVPLAVSDSAVGLPWVVFCLCLVGAGNGVVLPALFGAALINVPPQDAGTAS
;
A
#
# COMPACT_ATOMS: atom_id res chain seq x y z
N CYS A 1 18.26 -2.93 14.33
CA CYS A 1 18.15 -3.94 13.25
C CYS A 1 18.81 -5.27 13.60
N LEU A 2 20.09 -5.31 14.01
CA LEU A 2 20.80 -6.56 14.33
C LEU A 2 20.19 -7.39 15.48
N VAL A 3 19.69 -6.73 16.53
CA VAL A 3 19.07 -7.42 17.68
C VAL A 3 17.75 -8.10 17.31
N ILE A 4 16.96 -7.48 16.41
CA ILE A 4 15.70 -8.03 15.91
C ILE A 4 15.98 -9.22 14.99
N ALA A 5 17.00 -9.12 14.13
CA ALA A 5 17.46 -10.22 13.28
C ALA A 5 17.96 -11.43 14.11
N PHE A 6 18.69 -11.17 15.19
CA PHE A 6 19.21 -12.24 16.06
C PHE A 6 18.10 -12.93 16.88
N ALA A 7 17.11 -12.17 17.36
CA ALA A 7 15.97 -12.72 18.08
C ALA A 7 15.06 -13.56 17.15
N ALA A 8 14.87 -13.12 15.90
CA ALA A 8 14.11 -13.87 14.90
C ALA A 8 14.72 -15.26 14.65
N LEU A 9 16.05 -15.34 14.53
CA LEU A 9 16.76 -16.61 14.30
C LEU A 9 16.70 -17.60 15.47
N ARG A 10 16.44 -17.13 16.70
CA ARG A 10 16.39 -17.99 17.91
C ARG A 10 14.99 -18.49 18.23
N VAL A 11 13.95 -17.76 17.82
CA VAL A 11 12.55 -18.04 18.19
C VAL A 11 11.80 -18.79 17.09
N LEU A 12 12.26 -18.74 15.83
CA LEU A 12 11.68 -19.49 14.72
C LEU A 12 12.05 -20.98 14.83
N PRO A 13 11.08 -21.89 15.06
CA PRO A 13 11.32 -23.33 15.00
C PRO A 13 11.74 -23.71 13.57
N ALA A 14 12.80 -24.49 13.44
CA ALA A 14 13.22 -25.05 12.16
C ALA A 14 12.17 -26.05 11.65
N HIS A 15 11.14 -25.57 10.97
CA HIS A 15 10.26 -26.40 10.14
C HIS A 15 10.75 -26.33 8.70
N VAL A 16 11.71 -27.21 8.40
CA VAL A 16 12.18 -27.47 7.04
C VAL A 16 11.12 -28.34 6.35
N SER A 17 10.03 -27.74 5.86
CA SER A 17 9.23 -28.39 4.84
C SER A 17 9.94 -28.20 3.50
N ARG A 18 10.55 -29.29 3.04
CA ARG A 18 11.33 -29.38 1.80
C ARG A 18 10.39 -29.40 0.59
N ILE A 19 9.67 -28.30 0.34
CA ILE A 19 9.03 -28.08 -0.96
C ILE A 19 10.15 -27.61 -1.90
N ARG A 20 10.42 -28.36 -2.95
CA ARG A 20 11.30 -27.91 -4.04
C ARG A 20 10.62 -26.74 -4.73
N ALA A 21 10.77 -25.53 -4.19
CA ALA A 21 10.38 -24.30 -4.83
C ALA A 21 11.28 -24.12 -6.07
N GLY A 22 10.82 -24.61 -7.22
CA GLY A 22 11.39 -24.20 -8.49
C GLY A 22 11.12 -22.71 -8.65
N LEU A 23 12.16 -21.89 -8.51
CA LEU A 23 12.08 -20.46 -8.85
C LEU A 23 11.70 -20.35 -10.34
N ASP A 24 10.75 -19.48 -10.67
CA ASP A 24 10.46 -19.05 -12.05
C ASP A 24 11.19 -17.71 -12.32
N PRO A 25 12.48 -17.75 -12.71
CA PRO A 25 13.25 -16.54 -12.97
C PRO A 25 12.72 -15.79 -14.20
N VAL A 26 12.05 -16.48 -15.13
CA VAL A 26 11.51 -15.86 -16.35
C VAL A 26 10.30 -15.01 -16.00
N GLY A 27 9.37 -15.53 -15.21
CA GLY A 27 8.25 -14.76 -14.66
C GLY A 27 8.73 -13.57 -13.81
N ALA A 28 9.68 -13.80 -12.91
CA ALA A 28 10.22 -12.75 -12.04
C ALA A 28 10.87 -11.59 -12.82
N VAL A 29 11.69 -11.92 -13.83
CA VAL A 29 12.33 -10.93 -14.70
C VAL A 29 11.29 -10.24 -15.57
N GLY A 30 10.31 -10.96 -16.13
CA GLY A 30 9.25 -10.39 -16.95
C GLY A 30 8.39 -9.37 -16.19
N VAL A 31 7.93 -9.73 -14.99
CA VAL A 31 7.12 -8.84 -14.13
C VAL A 31 7.95 -7.62 -13.71
N SER A 32 9.19 -7.84 -13.27
CA SER A 32 10.09 -6.76 -12.85
C SER A 32 10.40 -5.80 -14.01
N PHE A 33 10.60 -6.33 -15.22
CA PHE A 33 10.87 -5.54 -16.41
C PHE A 33 9.64 -4.74 -16.87
N ALA A 34 8.44 -5.34 -16.83
CA ALA A 34 7.20 -4.64 -17.11
C ALA A 34 6.93 -3.51 -16.10
N LEU A 35 7.18 -3.75 -14.81
CA LEU A 35 7.11 -2.73 -13.76
C LEU A 35 8.13 -1.61 -14.00
N ALA A 36 9.37 -1.93 -14.36
CA ALA A 36 10.39 -0.94 -14.66
C ALA A 36 10.01 -0.06 -15.87
N LEU A 37 9.52 -0.68 -16.95
CA LEU A 37 9.02 0.02 -18.15
C LEU A 37 7.87 0.97 -17.84
N LEU A 38 7.14 0.75 -16.76
CA LEU A 38 6.02 1.59 -16.35
C LEU A 38 6.45 2.66 -15.33
N LEU A 39 7.24 2.30 -14.32
CA LEU A 39 7.64 3.18 -13.22
C LEU A 39 8.74 4.18 -13.60
N VAL A 40 9.71 3.79 -14.43
CA VAL A 40 10.80 4.68 -14.89
C VAL A 40 10.27 5.89 -15.67
N PRO A 41 9.41 5.73 -16.69
CA PRO A 41 8.88 6.90 -17.39
C PRO A 41 7.92 7.74 -16.55
N LEU A 42 7.17 7.13 -15.62
CA LEU A 42 6.29 7.86 -14.71
C LEU A 42 7.09 8.76 -13.74
N THR A 43 8.26 8.32 -13.30
CA THR A 43 9.14 9.08 -12.41
C THR A 43 10.00 10.10 -13.16
N MET A 44 10.61 9.72 -14.28
CA MET A 44 11.51 10.57 -15.07
C MET A 44 10.79 11.48 -16.05
N GLY A 45 9.57 11.14 -16.46
CA GLY A 45 8.82 11.86 -17.48
C GLY A 45 8.49 13.29 -17.07
N HIS A 46 8.16 13.53 -15.81
CA HIS A 46 7.92 14.88 -15.32
C HIS A 46 9.19 15.75 -15.36
N VAL A 47 10.35 15.19 -14.99
CA VAL A 47 11.63 15.93 -14.99
C VAL A 47 12.12 16.20 -16.42
N SER A 48 11.82 15.28 -17.34
CA SER A 48 12.31 15.31 -18.73
C SER A 48 11.35 16.00 -19.71
N GLY A 49 10.17 16.47 -19.25
CA GLY A 49 9.16 17.10 -20.10
C GLY A 49 8.37 16.13 -20.99
N TRP A 50 8.16 14.89 -20.55
CA TRP A 50 7.39 13.85 -21.25
C TRP A 50 7.88 13.53 -22.69
N PRO A 51 9.17 13.20 -22.87
CA PRO A 51 9.72 12.85 -24.17
C PRO A 51 9.08 11.58 -24.76
N ALA A 52 9.10 11.41 -26.09
CA ALA A 52 8.42 10.30 -26.76
C ALA A 52 8.78 8.90 -26.21
N TRP A 53 10.01 8.71 -25.71
CA TRP A 53 10.43 7.44 -25.12
C TRP A 53 9.61 7.06 -23.88
N THR A 54 9.09 8.02 -23.09
CA THR A 54 8.29 7.71 -21.90
C THR A 54 6.97 7.07 -22.29
N TRP A 55 6.29 7.65 -23.28
CA TRP A 55 5.05 7.11 -23.85
C TRP A 55 5.27 5.73 -24.48
N VAL A 56 6.37 5.56 -25.23
CA VAL A 56 6.74 4.29 -25.84
C VAL A 56 7.02 3.22 -24.78
N SER A 57 7.76 3.54 -23.72
CA SER A 57 8.02 2.59 -22.62
C SER A 57 6.75 2.20 -21.87
N MET A 58 5.84 3.14 -21.59
CA MET A 58 4.55 2.83 -20.97
C MET A 58 3.66 1.98 -21.89
N ALA A 59 3.67 2.25 -23.19
CA ALA A 59 2.96 1.44 -24.17
C ALA A 59 3.54 0.02 -24.27
N LEU A 60 4.87 -0.13 -24.18
CA LEU A 60 5.58 -1.42 -24.17
C LEU A 60 5.39 -2.22 -22.88
N ALA A 61 5.09 -1.58 -21.75
CA ALA A 61 4.81 -2.27 -20.50
C ALA A 61 3.60 -3.23 -20.62
N VAL A 62 2.57 -2.84 -21.38
CA VAL A 62 1.35 -3.64 -21.60
C VAL A 62 1.64 -4.97 -22.30
N PRO A 63 2.24 -5.02 -23.50
CA PRO A 63 2.53 -6.28 -24.18
C PRO A 63 3.54 -7.14 -23.41
N VAL A 64 4.53 -6.55 -22.73
CA VAL A 64 5.48 -7.30 -21.89
C VAL A 64 4.77 -7.96 -20.71
N MET A 65 3.88 -7.23 -20.03
CA MET A 65 3.07 -7.79 -18.95
C MET A 65 2.17 -8.92 -19.47
N VAL A 66 1.47 -8.70 -20.59
CA VAL A 66 0.60 -9.71 -21.21
C VAL A 66 1.39 -10.98 -21.57
N ALA A 67 2.56 -10.83 -22.19
CA ALA A 67 3.43 -11.96 -22.53
C ALA A 67 3.89 -12.74 -21.28
N THR A 68 4.22 -12.02 -20.20
CA THR A 68 4.61 -12.63 -18.92
C THR A 68 3.45 -13.40 -18.30
N LEU A 69 2.24 -12.84 -18.31
CA LEU A 69 1.04 -13.52 -17.81
C LEU A 69 0.71 -14.77 -18.65
N TYR A 70 0.90 -14.75 -19.97
CA TYR A 70 0.76 -15.93 -20.81
C TYR A 70 1.79 -17.02 -20.49
N TRP A 71 3.05 -16.62 -20.24
CA TRP A 71 4.10 -17.53 -19.80
C TRP A 71 3.75 -18.20 -18.48
N GLU A 72 3.32 -17.42 -17.49
CA GLU A 72 2.92 -17.95 -16.18
C GLU A 72 1.70 -18.86 -16.26
N ARG A 73 0.71 -18.56 -17.12
CA ARG A 73 -0.42 -19.47 -17.40
C ARG A 73 0.07 -20.81 -17.96
N ALA A 74 0.97 -20.76 -18.93
CA ALA A 74 1.52 -21.96 -19.55
C ALA A 74 2.37 -22.77 -18.57
N LEU A 75 3.14 -22.10 -17.69
CA LEU A 75 3.94 -22.74 -16.65
C LEU A 75 3.06 -23.41 -15.58
N ALA A 76 1.99 -22.74 -15.15
CA ALA A 76 1.00 -23.29 -14.24
C ALA A 76 0.32 -24.55 -14.82
N ALA A 77 -0.07 -24.51 -16.10
CA ALA A 77 -0.65 -25.67 -16.78
C ALA A 77 0.30 -26.86 -16.93
N ARG A 78 1.62 -26.62 -16.88
CA ARG A 78 2.67 -27.65 -16.95
C ARG A 78 3.08 -28.18 -15.56
N GLY A 79 2.42 -27.74 -14.48
CA GLY A 79 2.75 -28.14 -13.11
C GLY A 79 4.00 -27.47 -12.54
N GLY A 80 4.45 -26.35 -13.13
CA GLY A 80 5.51 -25.50 -12.57
C GLY A 80 5.00 -24.62 -11.42
N ASN A 81 5.92 -23.84 -10.83
CA ASN A 81 5.62 -22.95 -9.70
C ASN A 81 5.70 -21.47 -10.18
N PRO A 82 4.60 -20.89 -10.70
CA PRO A 82 4.61 -19.53 -11.27
C PRO A 82 4.80 -18.47 -10.18
N VAL A 83 5.38 -17.32 -10.54
CA VAL A 83 5.55 -16.18 -9.63
C VAL A 83 4.20 -15.54 -9.29
N LEU A 84 3.35 -15.30 -10.30
CA LEU A 84 1.96 -14.90 -10.08
C LEU A 84 1.04 -16.12 -10.13
N VAL A 85 0.49 -16.46 -8.97
CA VAL A 85 -0.55 -17.47 -8.84
C VAL A 85 -1.88 -16.89 -9.34
N LEU A 86 -2.07 -16.93 -10.66
CA LEU A 86 -3.22 -16.34 -11.38
C LEU A 86 -4.59 -16.86 -10.90
N SER A 87 -4.64 -18.02 -10.24
CA SER A 87 -5.86 -18.53 -9.62
C SER A 87 -6.34 -17.66 -8.45
N LEU A 88 -5.44 -16.99 -7.72
CA LEU A 88 -5.80 -16.05 -6.65
C LEU A 88 -6.56 -14.84 -7.20
N PHE A 89 -6.13 -14.33 -8.37
CA PHE A 89 -6.80 -13.24 -9.09
C PHE A 89 -8.18 -13.61 -9.63
N ARG A 90 -8.61 -14.88 -9.60
CA ARG A 90 -10.01 -15.24 -9.93
C ARG A 90 -10.95 -14.99 -8.76
N SER A 91 -10.45 -14.85 -7.53
CA SER A 91 -11.28 -14.51 -6.38
C SER A 91 -11.56 -13.01 -6.35
N ASP A 92 -12.84 -12.64 -6.23
CA ASP A 92 -13.23 -11.23 -6.15
C ASP A 92 -12.67 -10.54 -4.90
N SER A 93 -12.48 -11.28 -3.81
CA SER A 93 -11.84 -10.79 -2.58
C SER A 93 -10.37 -10.40 -2.80
N PHE A 94 -9.59 -11.20 -3.53
CA PHE A 94 -8.18 -10.87 -3.82
C PHE A 94 -8.06 -9.70 -4.80
N ARG A 95 -8.87 -9.69 -5.87
CA ARG A 95 -8.93 -8.55 -6.80
C ARG A 95 -9.32 -7.26 -6.07
N GLY A 96 -10.35 -7.34 -5.23
CA GLY A 96 -10.79 -6.23 -4.38
C GLY A 96 -9.69 -5.74 -3.44
N GLY A 97 -8.96 -6.65 -2.80
CA GLY A 97 -7.83 -6.33 -1.92
C GLY A 97 -6.67 -5.65 -2.66
N VAL A 98 -6.29 -6.14 -3.84
CA VAL A 98 -5.24 -5.52 -4.67
C VAL A 98 -5.66 -4.13 -5.14
N ILE A 99 -6.89 -3.97 -5.65
CA ILE A 99 -7.41 -2.67 -6.09
C ILE A 99 -7.50 -1.70 -4.91
N ALA A 100 -8.01 -2.14 -3.76
CA ALA A 100 -8.10 -1.32 -2.55
C ALA A 100 -6.71 -0.92 -2.02
N GLY A 101 -5.74 -1.83 -2.04
CA GLY A 101 -4.36 -1.54 -1.66
C GLY A 101 -3.69 -0.54 -2.59
N ALA A 102 -3.88 -0.69 -3.92
CA ALA A 102 -3.39 0.27 -4.90
C ALA A 102 -4.04 1.65 -4.72
N ALA A 103 -5.38 1.70 -4.58
CA ALA A 103 -6.11 2.93 -4.32
C ALA A 103 -5.65 3.61 -3.03
N PHE A 104 -5.41 2.84 -1.96
CA PHE A 104 -4.88 3.36 -0.70
C PHE A 104 -3.48 3.96 -0.85
N MET A 105 -2.58 3.30 -1.58
CA MET A 105 -1.22 3.83 -1.84
C MET A 105 -1.26 5.13 -2.66
N LEU A 106 -2.11 5.19 -3.70
CA LEU A 106 -2.31 6.41 -4.49
C LEU A 106 -2.88 7.54 -3.63
N TYR A 107 -3.90 7.23 -2.83
CA TYR A 107 -4.50 8.17 -1.88
C TYR A 107 -3.48 8.68 -0.88
N PHE A 108 -2.74 7.79 -0.22
CA PHE A 108 -1.82 8.15 0.86
C PHE A 108 -0.68 9.03 0.38
N GLY A 109 -0.11 8.71 -0.79
CA GLY A 109 0.91 9.55 -1.44
C GLY A 109 0.39 10.94 -1.79
N SER A 110 -0.79 11.01 -2.43
CA SER A 110 -1.43 12.27 -2.79
C SER A 110 -1.79 13.11 -1.56
N PHE A 111 -2.27 12.47 -0.50
CA PHE A 111 -2.60 13.09 0.77
C PHE A 111 -1.36 13.69 1.45
N MET A 112 -0.28 12.92 1.59
CA MET A 112 0.97 13.41 2.20
C MET A 112 1.55 14.60 1.42
N PHE A 113 1.53 14.54 0.09
CA PHE A 113 1.99 15.64 -0.76
C PHE A 113 1.14 16.90 -0.57
N THR A 114 -0.18 16.75 -0.69
CA THR A 114 -1.13 17.88 -0.56
C THR A 114 -1.07 18.48 0.84
N LEU A 115 -0.97 17.66 1.88
CA LEU A 115 -0.86 18.11 3.27
C LEU A 115 0.45 18.89 3.49
N THR A 116 1.56 18.43 2.93
CA THR A 116 2.84 19.15 3.02
C THR A 116 2.75 20.53 2.35
N LEU A 117 2.13 20.61 1.16
CA LEU A 117 1.85 21.89 0.49
C LEU A 117 0.93 22.79 1.33
N LEU A 118 -0.11 22.23 1.94
CA LEU A 118 -1.02 22.98 2.81
C LEU A 118 -0.29 23.56 4.03
N LEU A 119 0.53 22.76 4.72
CA LEU A 119 1.25 23.20 5.92
C LEU A 119 2.33 24.25 5.60
N GLN A 120 3.14 24.01 4.56
CA GLN A 120 4.28 24.87 4.24
C GLN A 120 3.90 26.07 3.36
N SER A 121 3.12 25.87 2.31
CA SER A 121 2.75 26.94 1.37
C SER A 121 1.46 27.67 1.77
N GLY A 122 0.47 26.93 2.27
CA GLY A 122 -0.82 27.50 2.69
C GLY A 122 -0.72 28.20 4.06
N LEU A 123 -0.34 27.44 5.09
CA LEU A 123 -0.24 27.91 6.48
C LEU A 123 1.10 28.58 6.80
N LYS A 124 2.06 28.59 5.86
CA LYS A 124 3.38 29.23 5.99
C LYS A 124 4.18 28.75 7.21
N LEU A 125 3.99 27.49 7.60
CA LEU A 125 4.72 26.87 8.70
C LEU A 125 6.14 26.53 8.27
N ASP A 126 7.08 26.65 9.20
CA ASP A 126 8.45 26.20 8.99
C ASP A 126 8.48 24.66 8.88
N PRO A 127 9.44 24.03 8.16
CA PRO A 127 9.49 22.58 8.00
C PRO A 127 9.53 21.82 9.33
N PHE A 128 10.13 22.43 10.37
CA PHE A 128 10.14 21.86 11.72
C PHE A 128 8.74 21.78 12.33
N GLU A 129 7.96 22.86 12.24
CA GLU A 129 6.59 22.91 12.73
C GLU A 129 5.67 21.99 11.94
N ALA A 130 5.81 21.95 10.62
CA ALA A 130 5.11 20.99 9.77
C ALA A 130 5.43 19.54 10.18
N GLY A 131 6.70 19.24 10.48
CA GLY A 131 7.14 17.96 11.02
C GLY A 131 6.45 17.60 12.33
N LEU A 132 6.32 18.55 13.26
CA LEU A 132 5.60 18.38 14.52
C LEU A 132 4.12 18.03 14.30
N MET A 133 3.47 18.59 13.29
CA MET A 133 2.07 18.30 12.96
C MET A 133 1.85 16.85 12.50
N PHE A 134 2.86 16.20 11.91
CA PHE A 134 2.80 14.78 11.55
C PHE A 134 2.94 13.85 12.75
N SER A 135 3.57 14.28 13.84
CA SER A 135 3.85 13.42 15.00
C SER A 135 2.57 12.86 15.66
N PRO A 136 1.56 13.69 16.02
CA PRO A 136 0.29 13.18 16.58
C PRO A 136 -0.43 12.22 15.65
N MET A 137 -0.45 12.53 14.35
CA MET A 137 -1.03 11.65 13.33
C MET A 137 -0.32 10.30 13.29
N GLY A 138 1.02 10.30 13.29
CA GLY A 138 1.84 9.09 13.30
C GLY A 138 1.61 8.24 14.55
N VAL A 139 1.52 8.87 15.73
CA VAL A 139 1.23 8.18 16.99
C VAL A 139 -0.12 7.46 16.93
N LEU A 140 -1.17 8.14 16.46
CA LEU A 140 -2.50 7.54 16.34
C LEU A 140 -2.54 6.45 15.28
N PHE A 141 -1.87 6.66 14.15
CA PHE A 141 -1.71 5.64 13.11
C PHE A 141 -1.04 4.37 13.66
N THR A 142 0.07 4.52 14.40
CA THR A 142 0.76 3.38 15.01
C THR A 142 -0.13 2.69 16.06
N ALA A 143 -0.78 3.47 16.93
CA ALA A 143 -1.67 2.92 17.96
C ALA A 143 -2.84 2.13 17.35
N THR A 144 -3.51 2.68 16.33
CA THR A 144 -4.62 1.98 15.67
C THR A 144 -4.14 0.84 14.80
N SER A 145 -2.92 0.89 14.24
CA SER A 145 -2.32 -0.26 13.54
C SER A 145 -2.02 -1.43 14.46
N MET A 146 -1.59 -1.19 15.71
CA MET A 146 -1.35 -2.26 16.69
C MET A 146 -2.64 -2.98 17.10
N ILE A 147 -3.75 -2.23 17.19
CA ILE A 147 -5.07 -2.78 17.56
C ILE A 147 -5.83 -3.22 16.30
N GLY A 148 -5.40 -2.78 15.11
CA GLY A 148 -6.06 -2.97 13.82
C GLY A 148 -6.37 -4.44 13.56
N GLY A 149 -5.39 -5.33 13.69
CA GLY A 149 -5.60 -6.77 13.52
C GLY A 149 -6.67 -7.36 14.46
N ARG A 150 -6.78 -6.86 15.71
CA ARG A 150 -7.85 -7.27 16.63
C ARG A 150 -9.21 -6.72 16.21
N LEU A 151 -9.25 -5.48 15.73
CA LEU A 151 -10.47 -4.87 15.18
C LEU A 151 -10.96 -5.65 13.95
N THR A 152 -10.06 -5.99 13.02
CA THR A 152 -10.40 -6.76 11.82
C THR A 152 -10.83 -8.18 12.18
N ALA A 153 -10.17 -8.83 13.14
CA ALA A 153 -10.58 -10.16 13.62
C ALA A 153 -11.97 -10.16 14.27
N ARG A 154 -12.32 -9.08 14.99
CA ARG A 154 -13.60 -8.99 15.70
C ARG A 154 -14.75 -8.51 14.81
N TRP A 155 -14.50 -7.55 13.92
CA TRP A 155 -15.55 -6.85 13.14
C TRP A 155 -15.48 -7.14 11.63
N GLY A 156 -14.49 -7.89 11.16
CA GLY A 156 -14.34 -8.26 9.75
C GLY A 156 -14.23 -7.04 8.84
N MET A 157 -14.94 -7.09 7.71
CA MET A 157 -14.99 -6.00 6.72
C MET A 157 -15.56 -4.69 7.29
N ASN A 158 -16.38 -4.74 8.33
CA ASN A 158 -16.94 -3.52 8.94
C ASN A 158 -15.86 -2.65 9.58
N ALA A 159 -14.75 -3.24 10.05
CA ALA A 159 -13.61 -2.47 10.54
C ALA A 159 -12.99 -1.59 9.44
N LEU A 160 -12.95 -2.09 8.20
CA LEU A 160 -12.47 -1.33 7.04
C LEU A 160 -13.43 -0.21 6.65
N VAL A 161 -14.74 -0.45 6.68
CA VAL A 161 -15.74 0.58 6.38
C VAL A 161 -15.70 1.69 7.42
N VAL A 162 -15.64 1.35 8.70
CA VAL A 162 -15.55 2.33 9.79
C VAL A 162 -14.26 3.14 9.72
N SER A 163 -13.12 2.49 9.51
CA SER A 163 -11.84 3.19 9.37
C SER A 163 -11.80 4.12 8.16
N GLY A 164 -12.30 3.67 7.00
CA GLY A 164 -12.47 4.51 5.81
C GLY A 164 -13.39 5.71 6.07
N GLY A 165 -14.49 5.50 6.79
CA GLY A 165 -15.41 6.57 7.20
C GLY A 165 -14.76 7.60 8.13
N VAL A 166 -13.95 7.15 9.11
CA VAL A 166 -13.20 8.02 10.01
C VAL A 166 -12.15 8.84 9.23
N THR A 167 -11.43 8.20 8.31
CA THR A 167 -10.50 8.90 7.41
C THR A 167 -11.22 9.94 6.55
N ALA A 168 -12.32 9.58 5.91
CA ALA A 168 -13.11 10.48 5.07
C ALA A 168 -13.66 11.67 5.87
N LEU A 169 -14.14 11.42 7.09
CA LEU A 169 -14.59 12.47 8.00
C LEU A 169 -13.46 13.44 8.36
N GLY A 170 -12.28 12.93 8.74
CA GLY A 170 -11.12 13.76 9.04
C GLY A 170 -10.69 14.63 7.86
N LEU A 171 -10.72 14.09 6.64
CA LEU A 171 -10.45 14.84 5.42
C LEU A 171 -11.50 15.91 5.14
N ALA A 172 -12.79 15.58 5.29
CA ALA A 172 -13.88 16.53 5.07
C ALA A 172 -13.83 17.69 6.09
N LEU A 173 -13.57 17.39 7.36
CA LEU A 173 -13.43 18.41 8.42
C LEU A 173 -12.21 19.31 8.23
N LEU A 174 -11.18 18.81 7.54
CA LEU A 174 -10.03 19.63 7.14
C LEU A 174 -10.37 20.49 5.91
N ALA A 175 -10.97 19.90 4.87
CA ALA A 175 -11.16 20.53 3.58
C ALA A 175 -12.30 21.56 3.54
N VAL A 176 -13.43 21.30 4.21
CA VAL A 176 -14.62 22.17 4.14
C VAL A 176 -14.35 23.58 4.69
N PRO A 177 -13.75 23.75 5.89
CA PRO A 177 -13.47 25.10 6.40
C PRO A 177 -12.48 25.88 5.52
N LEU A 178 -11.49 25.19 4.94
CA LEU A 178 -10.51 25.79 4.02
C LEU A 178 -11.13 26.24 2.69
N ALA A 179 -12.24 25.61 2.27
CA ALA A 179 -12.92 25.94 1.02
C ALA A 179 -13.99 27.04 1.17
N VAL A 180 -14.57 27.18 2.37
CA VAL A 180 -15.74 28.05 2.61
C VAL A 180 -15.37 29.37 3.30
N SER A 181 -14.28 29.39 4.06
CA SER A 181 -13.91 30.55 4.88
C SER A 181 -12.49 31.04 4.60
N ASP A 182 -12.32 32.33 4.31
CA ASP A 182 -11.01 33.01 4.26
C ASP A 182 -10.35 33.16 5.65
N SER A 183 -11.08 32.82 6.72
CA SER A 183 -10.57 32.86 8.08
C SER A 183 -9.58 31.71 8.34
N ALA A 184 -8.37 32.04 8.80
CA ALA A 184 -7.34 31.08 9.14
C ALA A 184 -7.86 29.97 10.07
N VAL A 185 -7.84 28.73 9.58
CA VAL A 185 -8.19 27.55 10.38
C VAL A 185 -7.15 27.41 11.50
N GLY A 186 -7.62 27.35 12.75
CA GLY A 186 -6.72 27.24 13.90
C GLY A 186 -5.89 25.96 13.87
N LEU A 187 -4.60 26.07 14.20
CA LEU A 187 -3.66 24.93 14.26
C LEU A 187 -4.19 23.72 15.05
N PRO A 188 -4.83 23.88 16.23
CA PRO A 188 -5.38 22.75 16.98
C PRO A 188 -6.47 21.97 16.22
N TRP A 189 -7.26 22.66 15.39
CA TRP A 189 -8.28 22.02 14.56
C TRP A 189 -7.65 21.16 13.47
N VAL A 190 -6.58 21.66 12.84
CA VAL A 190 -5.81 20.90 11.86
C VAL A 190 -5.24 19.64 12.50
N VAL A 191 -4.61 19.74 13.68
CA VAL A 191 -4.10 18.57 14.42
C VAL A 191 -5.21 17.56 14.69
N PHE A 192 -6.37 18.02 15.15
CA PHE A 192 -7.51 17.13 15.41
C PHE A 192 -7.96 16.37 14.15
N CYS A 193 -8.07 17.05 13.01
CA CYS A 193 -8.42 16.42 11.74
C CYS A 193 -7.36 15.40 11.30
N LEU A 194 -6.08 15.74 11.43
CA LEU A 194 -4.96 14.84 11.11
C LEU A 194 -4.93 13.61 12.02
N CYS A 195 -5.25 13.79 13.29
CA CYS A 195 -5.41 12.69 14.24
C CYS A 195 -6.51 11.70 13.79
N LEU A 196 -7.66 12.20 13.35
CA LEU A 196 -8.73 11.35 12.80
C LEU A 196 -8.26 10.58 11.55
N VAL A 197 -7.59 11.27 10.62
CA VAL A 197 -7.04 10.64 9.41
C VAL A 197 -6.00 9.57 9.77
N GLY A 198 -5.09 9.84 10.71
CA GLY A 198 -4.11 8.88 11.20
C GLY A 198 -4.77 7.65 11.83
N ALA A 199 -5.75 7.87 12.71
CA ALA A 199 -6.48 6.81 13.38
C ALA A 199 -7.20 5.89 12.39
N GLY A 200 -7.90 6.45 11.39
CA GLY A 200 -8.56 5.68 10.33
C GLY A 200 -7.55 4.90 9.48
N ASN A 201 -6.50 5.56 9.00
CA ASN A 201 -5.51 4.93 8.11
C ASN A 201 -4.73 3.79 8.79
N GLY A 202 -4.51 3.84 10.11
CA GLY A 202 -3.74 2.80 10.82
C GLY A 202 -4.40 1.43 10.80
N VAL A 203 -5.73 1.34 10.67
CA VAL A 203 -6.44 0.05 10.59
C VAL A 203 -6.35 -0.58 9.18
N VAL A 204 -6.07 0.22 8.15
CA VAL A 204 -6.08 -0.21 6.75
C VAL A 204 -4.90 -1.14 6.43
N LEU A 205 -3.68 -0.84 6.88
CA LEU A 205 -2.51 -1.68 6.60
C LEU A 205 -2.64 -3.10 7.16
N PRO A 206 -2.96 -3.32 8.45
CA PRO A 206 -3.17 -4.67 8.99
C PRO A 206 -4.29 -5.43 8.29
N ALA A 207 -5.35 -4.74 7.87
CA ALA A 207 -6.46 -5.36 7.16
C ALA A 207 -6.09 -5.76 5.73
N LEU A 208 -5.28 -4.96 5.02
CA LEU A 208 -4.74 -5.31 3.70
C LEU A 208 -3.80 -6.53 3.77
N PHE A 209 -2.88 -6.54 4.73
CA PHE A 209 -2.00 -7.70 4.95
C PHE A 209 -2.78 -8.93 5.41
N GLY A 210 -3.75 -8.77 6.32
CA GLY A 210 -4.63 -9.84 6.75
C GLY A 210 -5.44 -10.44 5.59
N ALA A 211 -6.03 -9.60 4.73
CA ALA A 211 -6.77 -10.05 3.55
C ALA A 211 -5.88 -10.77 2.53
N ALA A 212 -4.63 -10.34 2.37
CA ALA A 212 -3.65 -11.03 1.53
C ALA A 212 -3.28 -12.42 2.07
N LEU A 213 -3.27 -12.59 3.40
CA LEU A 213 -2.93 -13.85 4.07
C LEU A 213 -4.12 -14.82 4.20
N ILE A 214 -5.36 -14.33 4.28
CA ILE A 214 -6.58 -15.14 4.50
C ILE A 214 -6.90 -16.09 3.32
N ASN A 215 -6.46 -15.77 2.09
CA ASN A 215 -6.74 -16.59 0.90
C ASN A 215 -5.56 -17.45 0.45
N VAL A 216 -4.53 -17.62 1.27
CA VAL A 216 -3.52 -18.64 1.04
C VAL A 216 -4.14 -19.98 1.47
N PRO A 217 -4.42 -20.92 0.55
CA PRO A 217 -4.91 -22.24 0.93
C PRO A 217 -3.97 -22.83 2.00
N PRO A 218 -4.43 -23.70 2.92
CA PRO A 218 -3.58 -24.31 3.95
C PRO A 218 -2.35 -25.07 3.40
N GLN A 219 -2.31 -25.25 2.07
CA GLN A 219 -1.28 -25.89 1.27
C GLN A 219 -0.10 -24.94 0.96
N ASP A 220 -0.28 -23.62 1.04
CA ASP A 220 0.70 -22.59 0.67
C ASP A 220 1.08 -21.62 1.82
N ALA A 221 0.48 -21.79 3.02
CA ALA A 221 0.67 -20.91 4.18
C ALA A 221 2.11 -20.86 4.72
N GLY A 222 2.98 -21.78 4.30
CA GLY A 222 4.41 -21.79 4.62
C GLY A 222 5.28 -20.85 3.77
N THR A 223 4.71 -20.13 2.80
CA THR A 223 5.46 -19.19 1.92
C THR A 223 5.46 -17.74 2.41
N ALA A 224 4.67 -17.42 3.45
CA ALA A 224 4.53 -16.08 4.02
C ALA A 224 5.07 -15.99 5.46
N SER A 225 6.19 -16.68 5.73
CA SER A 225 6.93 -16.64 7.00
C SER A 225 8.43 -16.57 6.76
#